data_AF-A0A442LLN9-F1
#
_entry.id   AF-A0A442LLN9-F1
#
_cell.length_a   1.000
_cell.length_b   1.000
_cell.length_c   1.000
_cell.angle_alpha   90.00
_cell.angle_beta   90.00
_cell.angle_gamma   90.00
#
_symmetry.space_group_name_H-M   'P 1'
#
loop_
_entity.id
_entity.type
_entity.pdbx_description
1 polymer ?
#
loop_
_entity_poly.entity_id
_entity_poly.type
_entity_poly.pdbx_seq_one_letter_code
_entity_poly.pdbx_strand_id
1 'polypeptide(L)'
;MSDSTIEALNKKLDRLIEAVALLAPPPVPETDLGEADCFVWQADPGYLEPVVKVNRVDIGLIRGVDRVRDILVDNTERFASGYAANNVLLWGARGMGKSSLVKAVHAAVNASAKLDLPLKLIEIHREDIDTLPKLMNLLKAAPYRFILFCDDLSFDHDDTSYKSLKAALEGGVEGRPANVIFYATSNRRHLLPRDMIDNERSTAINPSEAVEEKVSLSDRFGLWLGFHKCSQDEYLDMVDGYVRHHGLAIDPETLRAEALEWATTRGSRSGRVAWQFTQDLAGRLGKSLKD
;
A
#
# COMPACT_ATOMS: atom_id res chain seq x y z
N MET A 1 13.63 62.09 10.04
CA MET A 1 12.90 61.48 8.91
C MET A 1 11.43 61.79 9.12
N SER A 2 10.73 62.31 8.11
CA SER A 2 9.29 62.57 8.20
C SER A 2 8.50 61.25 8.28
N ASP A 3 7.41 61.22 9.05
CA ASP A 3 6.54 60.03 9.20
C ASP A 3 6.10 59.44 7.84
N SER A 4 5.87 60.30 6.85
CA SER A 4 5.61 59.94 5.45
C SER A 4 6.66 59.02 4.81
N THR A 5 7.95 59.20 5.16
CA THR A 5 9.05 58.40 4.62
C THR A 5 9.09 57.01 5.25
N ILE A 6 8.77 56.93 6.55
CA ILE A 6 8.69 55.67 7.29
C ILE A 6 7.50 54.85 6.78
N GLU A 7 6.35 55.49 6.56
CA GLU A 7 5.16 54.84 6.02
C GLU A 7 5.35 54.30 4.59
N ALA A 8 6.02 55.10 3.73
CA ALA A 8 6.38 54.65 2.38
C ALA A 8 7.38 53.47 2.39
N LEU A 9 8.29 53.44 3.37
CA LEU A 9 9.23 52.34 3.55
C LEU A 9 8.53 51.06 4.03
N ASN A 10 7.63 51.17 5.01
CA ASN A 10 6.84 50.04 5.51
C ASN A 10 6.02 49.41 4.38
N LYS A 11 5.35 50.22 3.55
CA LYS A 11 4.59 49.71 2.39
C LYS A 11 5.45 48.98 1.36
N LYS A 12 6.73 49.37 1.22
CA LYS A 12 7.68 48.65 0.35
C LYS A 12 8.17 47.36 1.00
N LEU A 13 8.37 47.36 2.32
CA LEU A 13 8.71 46.17 3.08
C LEU A 13 7.57 45.14 3.04
N ASP A 14 6.31 45.56 3.21
CA ASP A 14 5.15 44.67 3.12
C ASP A 14 5.06 44.01 1.73
N ARG A 15 5.24 44.78 0.65
CA ARG A 15 5.31 44.24 -0.71
C ARG A 15 6.46 43.26 -0.92
N LEU A 16 7.60 43.51 -0.29
CA LEU A 16 8.76 42.61 -0.36
C LEU A 16 8.50 41.33 0.43
N ILE A 17 7.85 41.43 1.61
CA ILE A 17 7.40 40.29 2.40
C ILE A 17 6.39 39.46 1.61
N GLU A 18 5.40 40.08 0.97
CA GLU A 18 4.43 39.38 0.10
C GLU A 18 5.11 38.68 -1.07
N ALA A 19 6.04 39.36 -1.75
CA ALA A 19 6.79 38.79 -2.86
C ALA A 19 7.71 37.63 -2.43
N VAL A 20 8.32 37.72 -1.23
CA VAL A 20 9.15 36.65 -0.66
C VAL A 20 8.30 35.50 -0.13
N ALA A 21 7.11 35.78 0.42
CA ALA A 21 6.16 34.75 0.87
C ALA A 21 5.63 33.92 -0.31
N LEU A 22 5.50 34.52 -1.50
CA LEU A 22 5.19 33.79 -2.74
C LEU A 22 6.33 32.88 -3.23
N LEU A 23 7.56 33.12 -2.77
CA LEU A 23 8.73 32.27 -3.04
C LEU A 23 8.95 31.23 -1.93
N ALA A 24 8.35 31.40 -0.76
CA ALA A 24 8.43 30.44 0.31
C ALA A 24 7.58 29.20 -0.04
N PRO A 25 8.10 27.97 0.14
CA PRO A 25 7.26 26.79 0.01
C PRO A 25 6.08 26.89 0.98
N PRO A 26 4.90 26.39 0.59
CA PRO A 26 3.73 26.41 1.46
C PRO A 26 4.06 25.73 2.79
N PRO A 27 3.53 26.23 3.92
CA PRO A 27 3.76 25.63 5.23
C PRO A 27 3.35 24.16 5.20
N VAL A 28 4.18 23.30 5.81
CA VAL A 28 3.89 21.86 5.91
C VAL A 28 2.59 21.69 6.70
N PRO A 29 1.56 21.02 6.16
CA PRO A 29 0.35 20.73 6.92
C PRO A 29 0.67 19.96 8.20
N GLU A 30 -0.01 20.29 9.29
CA GLU A 30 0.11 19.54 10.53
C GLU A 30 -0.51 18.14 10.36
N THR A 31 0.18 17.12 10.85
CA THR A 31 -0.30 15.73 10.76
C THR A 31 -1.12 15.41 12.00
N ASP A 32 -2.45 15.34 11.86
CA ASP A 32 -3.33 14.82 12.91
C ASP A 32 -3.65 13.33 12.67
N LEU A 33 -3.00 12.48 13.46
CA LEU A 33 -3.19 11.02 13.42
C LEU A 33 -4.56 10.55 13.97
N GLY A 34 -5.33 11.45 14.59
CA GLY A 34 -6.67 11.20 15.09
C GLY A 34 -7.76 11.30 14.02
N GLU A 35 -7.52 12.00 12.90
CA GLU A 35 -8.55 12.30 11.89
C GLU A 35 -8.98 11.08 11.05
N ALA A 36 -8.07 10.13 10.83
CA ALA A 36 -8.32 8.97 9.98
C ALA A 36 -7.54 7.74 10.46
N ASP A 37 -7.94 6.56 9.99
CA ASP A 37 -7.18 5.31 10.19
C ASP A 37 -6.21 5.01 9.04
N CYS A 38 -6.37 5.70 7.91
CA CYS A 38 -5.54 5.53 6.72
C CYS A 38 -4.97 6.86 6.28
N PHE A 39 -3.73 6.86 5.81
CA PHE A 39 -3.02 8.04 5.33
C PHE A 39 -2.21 7.74 4.07
N VAL A 40 -1.88 8.76 3.30
CA VAL A 40 -0.85 8.73 2.25
C VAL A 40 0.31 9.59 2.70
N TRP A 41 1.54 9.09 2.58
CA TRP A 41 2.74 9.87 2.83
C TRP A 41 3.01 10.81 1.66
N GLN A 42 3.05 12.11 1.96
CA GLN A 42 3.43 13.15 1.01
C GLN A 42 4.86 13.58 1.34
N ALA A 43 5.84 13.07 0.59
CA ALA A 43 7.27 13.26 0.88
C ALA A 43 7.72 14.73 0.92
N ASP A 44 7.16 15.53 0.01
CA ASP A 44 7.31 16.98 -0.09
C ASP A 44 5.91 17.61 0.01
N PRO A 45 5.57 18.34 1.10
CA PRO A 45 6.46 18.88 2.14
C PRO A 45 6.85 17.91 3.28
N GLY A 46 6.30 16.71 3.35
CA GLY A 46 6.59 15.72 4.40
C GLY A 46 5.53 15.65 5.48
N TYR A 47 4.32 15.24 5.12
CA TYR A 47 3.20 15.09 6.04
C TYR A 47 2.36 13.85 5.69
N LEU A 48 1.51 13.42 6.61
CA LEU A 48 0.54 12.35 6.35
C LEU A 48 -0.81 12.95 5.98
N GLU A 49 -1.23 12.72 4.74
CA GLU A 49 -2.53 13.15 4.24
C GLU A 49 -3.61 12.13 4.63
N PRO A 50 -4.66 12.51 5.36
CA PRO A 50 -5.70 11.58 5.81
C PRO A 50 -6.58 11.09 4.65
N VAL A 51 -6.84 9.79 4.63
CA VAL A 51 -7.74 9.14 3.66
C VAL A 51 -9.06 8.80 4.33
N VAL A 52 -10.05 9.67 4.17
CA VAL A 52 -11.38 9.51 4.79
C VAL A 52 -12.17 8.36 4.16
N LYS A 53 -12.17 8.24 2.82
CA LYS A 53 -12.83 7.15 2.09
C LYS A 53 -11.80 6.21 1.48
N VAL A 54 -11.51 5.12 2.19
CA VAL A 54 -10.59 4.09 1.72
C VAL A 54 -11.29 3.20 0.71
N ASN A 55 -10.71 3.07 -0.48
CA ASN A 55 -11.15 2.07 -1.45
C ASN A 55 -10.75 0.67 -0.97
N ARG A 56 -11.68 -0.02 -0.32
CA ARG A 56 -11.49 -1.36 0.25
C ARG A 56 -12.56 -2.31 -0.25
N VAL A 57 -12.19 -3.58 -0.33
CA VAL A 57 -13.13 -4.68 -0.57
C VAL A 57 -13.35 -5.37 0.76
N ASP A 58 -14.59 -5.74 1.08
CA ASP A 58 -14.88 -6.53 2.27
C ASP A 58 -14.05 -7.82 2.26
N ILE A 59 -13.45 -8.15 3.40
CA ILE A 59 -12.54 -9.29 3.53
C ILE A 59 -13.18 -10.63 3.12
N GLY A 60 -14.49 -10.77 3.29
CA GLY A 60 -15.27 -11.96 2.90
C GLY A 60 -15.56 -12.06 1.40
N LEU A 61 -15.32 -11.00 0.63
CA LEU A 61 -15.44 -11.00 -0.84
C LEU A 61 -14.12 -11.39 -1.53
N ILE A 62 -13.00 -11.36 -0.81
CA ILE A 62 -11.70 -11.75 -1.35
C ILE A 62 -11.57 -13.28 -1.29
N ARG A 63 -11.97 -13.95 -2.37
CA ARG A 63 -11.99 -15.42 -2.52
C ARG A 63 -10.70 -15.98 -3.14
N GLY A 64 -10.44 -17.27 -2.92
CA GLY A 64 -9.30 -18.00 -3.52
C GLY A 64 -7.95 -17.72 -2.86
N VAL A 65 -7.95 -16.99 -1.74
CA VAL A 65 -6.73 -16.63 -0.98
C VAL A 65 -6.91 -16.81 0.52
N ASP A 66 -7.84 -17.69 0.95
CA ASP A 66 -8.23 -17.86 2.35
C ASP A 66 -7.04 -18.12 3.27
N ARG A 67 -6.14 -19.05 2.89
CA ARG A 67 -4.93 -19.33 3.68
C ARG A 67 -4.02 -18.11 3.82
N VAL A 68 -3.86 -17.33 2.75
CA VAL A 68 -3.02 -16.12 2.74
C VAL A 68 -3.66 -15.03 3.59
N ARG A 69 -4.98 -14.86 3.49
CA ARG A 69 -5.77 -13.96 4.35
C ARG A 69 -5.56 -14.31 5.81
N ASP A 70 -5.77 -15.57 6.19
CA ASP A 70 -5.75 -15.97 7.60
C ASP A 70 -4.36 -15.76 8.23
N ILE A 71 -3.29 -16.07 7.50
CA ILE A 71 -1.90 -15.77 7.93
C ILE A 71 -1.69 -14.26 8.11
N LEU A 72 -2.17 -13.45 7.16
CA LEU A 72 -2.02 -12.01 7.21
C LEU A 72 -2.82 -11.38 8.37
N VAL A 73 -4.03 -11.87 8.63
CA VAL A 73 -4.88 -11.44 9.75
C VAL A 73 -4.16 -11.72 11.07
N ASP A 74 -3.74 -12.97 11.31
CA ASP A 74 -3.06 -13.37 12.55
C ASP A 74 -1.76 -12.56 12.79
N ASN A 75 -0.95 -12.34 11.75
CA ASN A 75 0.24 -11.50 11.86
C ASN A 75 -0.10 -10.03 12.21
N THR A 76 -1.16 -9.49 11.59
CA THR A 76 -1.59 -8.11 11.80
C THR A 76 -2.22 -7.91 13.17
N GLU A 77 -3.03 -8.85 13.65
CA GLU A 77 -3.61 -8.83 15.01
C GLU A 77 -2.51 -8.86 16.08
N ARG A 78 -1.49 -9.71 15.90
CA ARG A 78 -0.33 -9.76 16.80
C ARG A 78 0.39 -8.43 16.85
N PHE A 79 0.71 -7.86 15.67
CA PHE A 79 1.37 -6.57 15.59
C PHE A 79 0.56 -5.47 16.28
N ALA A 80 -0.73 -5.38 15.98
CA ALA A 80 -1.63 -4.37 16.53
C ALA A 80 -1.76 -4.47 18.06
N SER A 81 -1.72 -5.69 18.60
CA SER A 81 -1.70 -5.96 20.05
C SER A 81 -0.34 -5.75 20.71
N GLY A 82 0.68 -5.37 19.93
CA GLY A 82 2.04 -5.12 20.40
C GLY A 82 2.93 -6.34 20.59
N TYR A 83 2.52 -7.49 20.05
CA TYR A 83 3.35 -8.69 19.97
C TYR A 83 4.25 -8.68 18.73
N ALA A 84 5.21 -9.60 18.71
CA ALA A 84 6.11 -9.79 17.58
C ALA A 84 5.34 -10.21 16.31
N ALA A 85 5.70 -9.59 15.18
CA ALA A 85 5.12 -9.82 13.88
C ALA A 85 6.15 -9.57 12.78
N ASN A 86 5.91 -10.15 11.60
CA ASN A 86 6.82 -10.10 10.47
C ASN A 86 6.39 -9.05 9.44
N ASN A 87 7.37 -8.41 8.80
CA ASN A 87 7.14 -7.68 7.56
C ASN A 87 6.58 -8.64 6.49
N VAL A 88 5.67 -8.16 5.66
CA VAL A 88 4.95 -8.99 4.68
C VAL A 88 5.23 -8.54 3.26
N LEU A 89 5.57 -9.49 2.39
CA LEU A 89 5.60 -9.29 0.94
C LEU A 89 4.54 -10.19 0.28
N LEU A 90 3.51 -9.57 -0.29
CA LEU A 90 2.48 -10.24 -1.09
C LEU A 90 2.90 -10.19 -2.55
N TRP A 91 3.16 -11.33 -3.17
CA TRP A 91 3.69 -11.37 -4.54
C TRP A 91 2.84 -12.22 -5.48
N GLY A 92 2.96 -11.98 -6.79
CA GLY A 92 2.39 -12.86 -7.81
C GLY A 92 1.33 -12.19 -8.66
N ALA A 93 0.31 -12.95 -9.06
CA ALA A 93 -0.59 -12.60 -10.15
C ALA A 93 -1.26 -11.21 -9.99
N ARG A 94 -1.30 -10.46 -11.10
CA ARG A 94 -1.98 -9.16 -11.18
C ARG A 94 -3.49 -9.34 -11.01
N GLY A 95 -4.14 -8.42 -10.32
CA GLY A 95 -5.60 -8.39 -10.19
C GLY A 95 -6.20 -9.42 -9.22
N MET A 96 -5.38 -10.17 -8.48
CA MET A 96 -5.84 -11.17 -7.48
C MET A 96 -6.09 -10.58 -6.07
N GLY A 97 -6.10 -9.25 -5.94
CA GLY A 97 -6.48 -8.60 -4.69
C GLY A 97 -5.39 -8.47 -3.63
N LYS A 98 -4.09 -8.46 -3.99
CA LYS A 98 -2.98 -8.25 -3.04
C LYS A 98 -3.14 -6.97 -2.20
N SER A 99 -3.31 -5.83 -2.87
CA SER A 99 -3.52 -4.51 -2.24
C SER A 99 -4.85 -4.46 -1.48
N SER A 100 -5.91 -5.01 -2.09
CA SER A 100 -7.23 -5.12 -1.47
C SER A 100 -7.19 -5.93 -0.18
N LEU A 101 -6.40 -7.01 -0.12
CA LEU A 101 -6.29 -7.85 1.06
C LEU A 101 -5.62 -7.10 2.21
N VAL A 102 -4.55 -6.34 1.97
CA VAL A 102 -3.92 -5.51 3.01
C VAL A 102 -4.92 -4.52 3.61
N LYS A 103 -5.65 -3.80 2.74
CA LYS A 103 -6.68 -2.82 3.16
C LYS A 103 -7.82 -3.49 3.92
N ALA A 104 -8.25 -4.68 3.48
CA ALA A 104 -9.33 -5.44 4.12
C ALA A 104 -8.91 -6.00 5.49
N VAL A 105 -7.68 -6.52 5.61
CA VAL A 105 -7.15 -7.02 6.89
C VAL A 105 -6.98 -5.89 7.90
N HIS A 106 -6.42 -4.75 7.50
CA HIS A 106 -6.32 -3.57 8.36
C HIS A 106 -7.70 -3.16 8.90
N ALA A 107 -8.70 -3.03 8.03
CA ALA A 107 -10.07 -2.70 8.43
C ALA A 107 -10.69 -3.74 9.38
N ALA A 108 -10.50 -5.03 9.09
CA ALA A 108 -11.02 -6.12 9.92
C ALA A 108 -10.39 -6.14 11.34
N VAL A 109 -9.09 -5.86 11.43
CA VAL A 109 -8.37 -5.79 12.70
C VAL A 109 -8.87 -4.61 13.55
N ASN A 110 -9.04 -3.42 12.95
CA ASN A 110 -9.64 -2.28 13.66
C ASN A 110 -11.08 -2.55 14.10
N ALA A 111 -11.87 -3.28 13.30
CA ALA A 111 -13.25 -3.63 13.64
C ALA A 111 -13.38 -4.68 14.75
N SER A 112 -12.30 -5.42 15.08
CA SER A 112 -12.34 -6.52 16.06
C SER A 112 -12.56 -6.08 17.52
N ALA A 113 -12.50 -4.78 17.81
CA ALA A 113 -12.64 -4.17 19.15
C ALA A 113 -11.64 -4.70 20.21
N LYS A 114 -10.54 -5.33 19.78
CA LYS A 114 -9.48 -5.86 20.66
C LYS A 114 -8.36 -4.87 20.98
N LEU A 115 -8.39 -3.68 20.38
CA LEU A 115 -7.29 -2.72 20.40
C LEU A 115 -7.63 -1.50 21.24
N ASP A 116 -6.68 -1.05 22.07
CA ASP A 116 -6.81 0.19 22.84
C ASP A 116 -6.74 1.44 21.94
N LEU A 117 -5.93 1.38 20.88
CA LEU A 117 -5.80 2.42 19.86
C LEU A 117 -5.94 1.80 18.47
N PRO A 118 -6.52 2.54 17.50
CA PRO A 118 -6.65 2.06 16.14
C PRO A 118 -5.28 1.82 15.50
N LEU A 119 -5.16 0.73 14.76
CA LEU A 119 -4.02 0.48 13.87
C LEU A 119 -4.12 1.47 12.70
N LYS A 120 -3.02 2.11 12.36
CA LYS A 120 -2.94 3.06 11.25
C LYS A 120 -2.33 2.40 10.02
N LEU A 121 -2.87 2.69 8.84
CA LEU A 121 -2.33 2.25 7.55
C LEU A 121 -1.81 3.45 6.79
N ILE A 122 -0.53 3.46 6.44
CA ILE A 122 0.09 4.56 5.70
C ILE A 122 0.56 4.01 4.37
N GLU A 123 0.01 4.53 3.27
CA GLU A 123 0.50 4.25 1.92
C GLU A 123 1.71 5.14 1.63
N ILE A 124 2.80 4.53 1.16
CA ILE A 124 3.97 5.23 0.63
C ILE A 124 4.15 4.82 -0.82
N HIS A 125 4.32 5.81 -1.70
CA HIS A 125 4.59 5.55 -3.10
C HIS A 125 6.02 5.05 -3.30
N ARG A 126 6.23 4.28 -4.36
CA ARG A 126 7.53 3.66 -4.65
C ARG A 126 8.62 4.72 -4.83
N GLU A 127 8.28 5.82 -5.52
CA GLU A 127 9.14 6.97 -5.75
C GLU A 127 9.59 7.69 -4.47
N ASP A 128 8.84 7.54 -3.38
CA ASP A 128 9.10 8.23 -2.11
C ASP A 128 9.86 7.38 -1.09
N ILE A 129 10.27 6.16 -1.45
CA ILE A 129 10.96 5.22 -0.55
C ILE A 129 12.24 5.80 0.05
N ASP A 130 12.94 6.67 -0.68
CA ASP A 130 14.14 7.36 -0.17
C ASP A 130 13.85 8.31 1.00
N THR A 131 12.59 8.69 1.19
CA THR A 131 12.15 9.54 2.29
C THR A 131 11.66 8.76 3.52
N LEU A 132 11.76 7.42 3.50
CA LEU A 132 11.42 6.58 4.65
C LEU A 132 12.07 7.03 5.97
N PRO A 133 13.36 7.43 6.04
CA PRO A 133 13.93 7.90 7.31
C PRO A 133 13.17 9.09 7.92
N LYS A 134 12.71 10.03 7.08
CA LYS A 134 11.91 11.19 7.52
C LYS A 134 10.57 10.74 8.08
N LEU A 135 9.87 9.84 7.37
CA LEU A 135 8.60 9.28 7.82
C LEU A 135 8.76 8.51 9.15
N MET A 136 9.80 7.67 9.27
CA MET A 136 10.05 6.88 10.48
C MET A 136 10.27 7.75 11.72
N ASN A 137 10.96 8.89 11.57
CA ASN A 137 11.15 9.85 12.64
C ASN A 137 9.83 10.46 13.13
N LEU A 138 8.89 10.73 12.22
CA LEU A 138 7.54 11.20 12.56
C LEU A 138 6.76 10.13 13.33
N LEU A 139 6.83 8.86 12.89
CA LEU A 139 6.05 7.77 13.48
C LEU A 139 6.57 7.30 14.84
N LYS A 140 7.88 7.42 15.08
CA LYS A 140 8.54 6.91 16.29
C LYS A 140 7.99 7.51 17.59
N ALA A 141 7.56 8.78 17.57
CA ALA A 141 7.04 9.48 18.74
C ALA A 141 5.53 9.28 18.95
N ALA A 142 4.81 8.72 17.97
CA ALA A 142 3.36 8.59 18.03
C ALA A 142 2.91 7.37 18.84
N PRO A 143 1.77 7.44 19.55
CA PRO A 143 1.28 6.35 20.39
C PRO A 143 0.66 5.20 19.59
N TYR A 144 0.39 5.41 18.31
CA TYR A 144 -0.24 4.43 17.43
C TYR A 144 0.76 3.41 16.89
N ARG A 145 0.22 2.31 16.36
CA ARG A 145 0.96 1.35 15.54
C ARG A 145 0.62 1.56 14.06
N PHE A 146 1.60 1.36 13.21
CA PHE A 146 1.53 1.71 11.79
C PHE A 146 1.90 0.52 10.91
N ILE A 147 1.04 0.21 9.94
CA ILE A 147 1.44 -0.53 8.75
C ILE A 147 1.92 0.50 7.73
N LEU A 148 3.20 0.47 7.38
CA LEU A 148 3.72 1.13 6.19
C LEU A 148 3.49 0.22 4.99
N PHE A 149 2.66 0.68 4.06
CA PHE A 149 2.21 -0.08 2.90
C PHE A 149 2.75 0.51 1.60
N CYS A 150 3.48 -0.29 0.82
CA CYS A 150 3.89 0.08 -0.53
C CYS A 150 3.22 -0.85 -1.55
N ASP A 151 2.37 -0.30 -2.43
CA ASP A 151 1.73 -1.07 -3.49
C ASP A 151 2.63 -1.17 -4.73
N ASP A 152 2.55 -2.32 -5.43
CA ASP A 152 3.33 -2.64 -6.64
C ASP A 152 4.83 -2.30 -6.57
N LEU A 153 5.46 -2.71 -5.46
CA LEU A 153 6.88 -2.56 -5.23
C LEU A 153 7.67 -3.46 -6.20
N SER A 154 8.43 -2.83 -7.09
CA SER A 154 9.46 -3.48 -7.90
C SER A 154 10.49 -2.43 -8.31
N PHE A 155 11.76 -2.83 -8.36
CA PHE A 155 12.86 -1.95 -8.71
C PHE A 155 13.41 -2.31 -10.09
N ASP A 156 13.94 -1.31 -10.78
CA ASP A 156 14.67 -1.46 -12.04
C ASP A 156 16.18 -1.24 -11.83
N HIS A 157 17.01 -1.44 -12.86
CA HIS A 157 18.47 -1.43 -12.75
C HIS A 157 19.08 -0.15 -12.18
N ASP A 158 18.50 0.99 -12.49
CA ASP A 158 19.04 2.30 -12.08
C ASP A 158 18.39 2.82 -10.78
N ASP A 159 17.49 2.04 -10.18
CA ASP A 159 16.80 2.46 -8.98
C ASP A 159 17.71 2.27 -7.76
N THR A 160 18.01 3.37 -7.06
CA THR A 160 18.85 3.34 -5.85
C THR A 160 18.02 3.28 -4.56
N SER A 161 16.69 3.46 -4.67
CA SER A 161 15.79 3.54 -3.51
C SER A 161 15.64 2.23 -2.75
N TYR A 162 15.98 1.10 -3.37
CA TYR A 162 16.01 -0.20 -2.68
C TYR A 162 16.99 -0.21 -1.49
N LYS A 163 18.04 0.63 -1.50
CA LYS A 163 18.99 0.74 -0.39
C LYS A 163 18.33 1.35 0.85
N SER A 164 17.52 2.38 0.65
CA SER A 164 16.74 3.03 1.70
C SER A 164 15.73 2.06 2.31
N LEU A 165 15.05 1.28 1.48
CA LEU A 165 14.16 0.22 1.95
C LEU A 165 14.92 -0.88 2.71
N LYS A 166 16.07 -1.34 2.19
CA LYS A 166 16.92 -2.35 2.85
C LYS A 166 17.31 -1.88 4.25
N ALA A 167 17.81 -0.65 4.37
CA ALA A 167 18.21 -0.07 5.65
C ALA A 167 17.03 0.04 6.63
N ALA A 168 15.83 0.39 6.16
CA ALA A 168 14.63 0.46 6.98
C ALA A 168 14.15 -0.92 7.47
N LEU A 169 14.35 -1.97 6.68
CA LEU A 169 13.99 -3.35 7.02
C LEU A 169 15.04 -4.03 7.93
N GLU A 170 16.32 -3.79 7.68
CA GLU A 170 17.43 -4.35 8.46
C GLU A 170 17.58 -3.68 9.83
N GLY A 171 17.11 -2.44 9.95
CA GLY A 171 17.35 -1.61 11.12
C GLY A 171 18.81 -1.18 11.13
N GLY A 172 19.10 -0.01 10.55
CA GLY A 172 20.38 0.67 10.74
C GLY A 172 20.65 1.01 12.22
N VAL A 173 21.63 1.87 12.49
CA VAL A 173 22.03 2.23 13.88
C VAL A 173 20.84 2.72 14.74
N GLU A 174 19.87 3.39 14.15
CA GLU A 174 18.66 3.89 14.85
C GLU A 174 17.53 2.84 14.97
N GLY A 175 17.62 1.75 14.20
CA GLY A 175 16.62 0.68 14.14
C GLY A 175 15.27 1.10 13.55
N ARG A 176 14.47 0.10 13.15
CA ARG A 176 13.04 0.30 12.84
C ARG A 176 12.27 0.57 14.15
N PRO A 177 11.40 1.60 14.24
CA PRO A 177 10.53 1.80 15.39
C PRO A 177 9.66 0.56 15.67
N ALA A 178 9.52 0.18 16.95
CA ALA A 178 8.77 -1.00 17.35
C ALA A 178 7.25 -0.91 17.07
N ASN A 179 6.76 0.30 16.77
CA ASN A 179 5.39 0.59 16.41
C ASN A 179 5.16 0.67 14.89
N VAL A 180 6.12 0.31 14.04
CA VAL A 180 5.98 0.33 12.56
C VAL A 180 6.21 -1.06 11.98
N ILE A 181 5.40 -1.55 11.04
CA ILE A 181 5.61 -2.80 10.28
C ILE A 181 5.48 -2.55 8.77
N PHE A 182 6.25 -3.26 7.94
CA PHE A 182 6.25 -3.05 6.48
C PHE A 182 5.48 -4.11 5.73
N TYR A 183 4.46 -3.70 4.99
CA TYR A 183 3.73 -4.53 4.03
C TYR A 183 3.98 -4.02 2.61
N ALA A 184 4.28 -4.91 1.68
CA ALA A 184 4.46 -4.56 0.28
C ALA A 184 3.72 -5.53 -0.63
N THR A 185 3.21 -5.05 -1.76
CA THR A 185 2.78 -5.94 -2.86
C THR A 185 3.77 -5.90 -4.00
N SER A 186 3.89 -7.00 -4.75
CA SER A 186 4.67 -7.02 -5.98
C SER A 186 4.03 -7.92 -7.04
N ASN A 187 4.18 -7.55 -8.30
CA ASN A 187 3.82 -8.42 -9.42
C ASN A 187 4.92 -9.43 -9.75
N ARG A 188 6.12 -9.26 -9.16
CA ARG A 188 7.25 -10.17 -9.30
C ARG A 188 7.45 -10.93 -7.98
N ARG A 189 7.99 -12.15 -8.06
CA ARG A 189 8.35 -12.92 -6.86
C ARG A 189 9.47 -12.25 -6.09
N HIS A 190 10.48 -11.74 -6.80
CA HIS A 190 11.60 -10.97 -6.25
C HIS A 190 11.46 -9.50 -6.62
N LEU A 191 11.80 -8.61 -5.68
CA LEU A 191 11.70 -7.16 -5.86
C LEU A 191 12.74 -6.61 -6.85
N LEU A 192 13.89 -7.30 -6.99
CA LEU A 192 14.97 -6.97 -7.91
C LEU A 192 14.98 -7.92 -9.13
N PRO A 193 15.26 -7.44 -10.35
CA PRO A 193 15.44 -8.28 -11.53
C PRO A 193 16.62 -9.26 -11.39
N ARG A 194 16.53 -10.42 -12.04
CA ARG A 194 17.58 -11.46 -12.00
C ARG A 194 18.91 -10.99 -12.60
N ASP A 195 18.88 -10.30 -13.73
CA ASP A 195 20.11 -9.82 -14.39
C ASP A 195 20.87 -8.79 -13.53
N MET A 196 20.16 -8.10 -12.64
CA MET A 196 20.73 -7.17 -11.66
C MET A 196 21.45 -7.90 -10.51
N ILE A 197 20.98 -9.11 -10.20
CA ILE A 197 21.58 -10.04 -9.25
C ILE A 197 22.81 -10.71 -9.92
N ASP A 198 22.72 -11.01 -11.23
CA ASP A 198 23.77 -11.70 -12.00
C ASP A 198 24.89 -10.78 -12.55
N ASN A 199 24.62 -9.50 -12.84
CA ASN A 199 25.64 -8.57 -13.34
C ASN A 199 26.66 -8.15 -12.28
N GLU A 200 26.24 -7.94 -11.04
CA GLU A 200 27.18 -7.68 -9.93
C GLU A 200 27.96 -8.93 -9.52
N ARG A 201 27.39 -10.13 -9.71
CA ARG A 201 28.12 -11.40 -9.57
C ARG A 201 29.35 -11.46 -10.47
N SER A 202 29.32 -10.78 -11.61
CA SER A 202 30.41 -10.76 -12.60
C SER A 202 31.47 -9.67 -12.36
N THR A 203 31.12 -8.61 -11.60
CA THR A 203 32.02 -7.48 -11.31
C THR A 203 32.50 -7.41 -9.86
N ALA A 204 31.88 -8.17 -8.95
CA ALA A 204 32.28 -8.24 -7.54
C ALA A 204 33.55 -9.08 -7.35
N ILE A 205 34.45 -8.58 -6.50
CA ILE A 205 35.69 -9.28 -6.09
C ILE A 205 35.35 -10.62 -5.40
N ASN A 206 34.21 -10.69 -4.70
CA ASN A 206 33.62 -11.91 -4.13
C ASN A 206 32.18 -12.11 -4.65
N PRO A 207 31.99 -12.91 -5.72
CA PRO A 207 30.69 -13.14 -6.36
C PRO A 207 29.60 -13.75 -5.45
N SER A 208 30.00 -14.48 -4.40
CA SER A 208 29.07 -15.11 -3.45
C SER A 208 28.47 -14.11 -2.44
N GLU A 209 29.26 -13.14 -1.96
CA GLU A 209 28.82 -12.12 -0.99
C GLU A 209 27.86 -11.11 -1.62
N ALA A 210 28.12 -10.68 -2.86
CA ALA A 210 27.26 -9.72 -3.57
C ALA A 210 25.88 -10.30 -3.94
N VAL A 211 25.80 -11.61 -4.21
CA VAL A 211 24.54 -12.32 -4.46
C VAL A 211 23.75 -12.51 -3.17
N GLU A 212 24.40 -12.88 -2.05
CA GLU A 212 23.77 -12.95 -0.73
C GLU A 212 23.23 -11.58 -0.28
N GLU A 213 23.91 -10.47 -0.61
CA GLU A 213 23.48 -9.12 -0.24
C GLU A 213 22.23 -8.61 -0.98
N LYS A 214 21.85 -9.18 -2.13
CA LYS A 214 20.69 -8.74 -2.94
C LYS A 214 19.49 -9.68 -2.90
N VAL A 215 19.71 -10.97 -2.69
CA VAL A 215 18.64 -11.89 -2.24
C VAL A 215 18.14 -11.45 -0.85
N SER A 216 19.00 -10.79 -0.07
CA SER A 216 18.71 -10.29 1.29
C SER A 216 17.46 -9.42 1.42
N LEU A 217 17.11 -8.57 0.44
CA LEU A 217 16.02 -7.61 0.61
C LEU A 217 14.65 -8.31 0.69
N SER A 218 14.42 -9.28 -0.20
CA SER A 218 13.16 -10.05 -0.17
C SER A 218 13.10 -10.95 1.06
N ASP A 219 14.24 -11.49 1.49
CA ASP A 219 14.34 -12.34 2.70
C ASP A 219 14.11 -11.56 4.01
N ARG A 220 14.19 -10.21 3.99
CA ARG A 220 13.81 -9.38 5.16
C ARG A 220 12.29 -9.30 5.38
N PHE A 221 11.49 -9.82 4.45
CA PHE A 221 10.06 -10.04 4.65
C PHE A 221 9.84 -11.44 5.23
N GLY A 222 9.72 -11.52 6.55
CA GLY A 222 9.52 -12.80 7.27
C GLY A 222 8.23 -13.54 6.87
N LEU A 223 7.27 -12.85 6.24
CA LEU A 223 6.13 -13.48 5.57
C LEU A 223 6.13 -13.18 4.08
N TRP A 224 6.27 -14.24 3.28
CA TRP A 224 6.30 -14.17 1.83
C TRP A 224 5.10 -14.91 1.24
N LEU A 225 4.04 -14.16 0.90
CA LEU A 225 2.73 -14.71 0.60
C LEU A 225 2.44 -14.66 -0.90
N GLY A 226 2.31 -15.84 -1.51
CA GLY A 226 2.12 -15.99 -2.95
C GLY A 226 0.66 -15.93 -3.40
N PHE A 227 0.40 -15.16 -4.45
CA PHE A 227 -0.89 -15.06 -5.15
C PHE A 227 -0.74 -15.69 -6.53
N HIS A 228 -1.50 -16.75 -6.77
CA HIS A 228 -1.46 -17.48 -8.03
C HIS A 228 -2.59 -17.05 -8.97
N LYS A 229 -2.49 -17.45 -10.24
CA LYS A 229 -3.59 -17.23 -11.19
C LYS A 229 -4.80 -18.04 -10.72
N CYS A 230 -5.99 -17.43 -10.75
CA CYS A 230 -7.20 -18.16 -10.38
C CYS A 230 -7.62 -19.17 -11.44
N SER A 231 -8.25 -20.24 -10.97
CA SER A 231 -8.99 -21.19 -11.80
C SER A 231 -10.28 -20.56 -12.35
N GLN A 232 -10.96 -21.27 -13.25
CA GLN A 232 -12.27 -20.82 -13.71
C GLN A 232 -13.30 -20.82 -12.59
N ASP A 233 -13.29 -21.87 -11.76
CA ASP A 233 -14.26 -22.01 -10.68
C ASP A 233 -14.03 -20.93 -9.62
N GLU A 234 -12.78 -20.63 -9.25
CA GLU A 234 -12.46 -19.51 -8.36
C GLU A 234 -12.90 -18.15 -8.93
N TYR A 235 -12.76 -17.95 -10.25
CA TYR A 235 -13.23 -16.74 -10.92
C TYR A 235 -14.76 -16.62 -10.84
N LEU A 236 -15.48 -17.72 -11.10
CA LEU A 236 -16.93 -17.75 -11.01
C LEU A 236 -17.41 -17.56 -9.56
N ASP A 237 -16.71 -18.14 -8.58
CA ASP A 237 -16.99 -17.96 -7.16
C ASP A 237 -16.83 -16.49 -6.73
N MET A 238 -15.85 -15.76 -7.28
CA MET A 238 -15.71 -14.33 -7.06
C MET A 238 -16.89 -13.55 -7.64
N VAL A 239 -17.27 -13.82 -8.89
CA VAL A 239 -18.41 -13.17 -9.57
C VAL A 239 -19.69 -13.40 -8.78
N ASP A 240 -19.97 -14.64 -8.42
CA ASP A 240 -21.09 -15.04 -7.58
C ASP A 240 -21.09 -14.31 -6.24
N GLY A 241 -19.92 -14.20 -5.60
CA GLY A 241 -19.74 -13.47 -4.34
C GLY A 241 -20.18 -12.01 -4.46
N TYR A 242 -19.72 -11.33 -5.52
CA TYR A 242 -20.10 -9.93 -5.78
C TYR A 242 -21.58 -9.77 -6.11
N VAL A 243 -22.13 -10.63 -6.98
CA VAL A 243 -23.55 -10.62 -7.37
C VAL A 243 -24.45 -10.77 -6.14
N ARG A 244 -24.16 -11.75 -5.27
CA ARG A 244 -24.92 -11.97 -4.03
C ARG A 244 -24.79 -10.80 -3.07
N HIS A 245 -23.58 -10.27 -2.88
CA HIS A 245 -23.34 -9.14 -1.99
C HIS A 245 -24.11 -7.88 -2.40
N HIS A 246 -24.14 -7.58 -3.70
CA HIS A 246 -24.85 -6.43 -4.24
C HIS A 246 -26.34 -6.69 -4.54
N GLY A 247 -26.80 -7.93 -4.43
CA GLY A 247 -28.20 -8.29 -4.69
C GLY A 247 -28.60 -8.09 -6.15
N LEU A 248 -27.70 -8.42 -7.08
CA LEU A 248 -27.97 -8.33 -8.52
C LEU A 248 -28.82 -9.53 -8.95
N ALA A 249 -29.99 -9.25 -9.52
CA ALA A 249 -30.92 -10.29 -9.97
C ALA A 249 -30.56 -10.74 -11.39
N ILE A 250 -30.06 -11.96 -11.52
CA ILE A 250 -29.71 -12.60 -12.78
C ILE A 250 -29.84 -14.12 -12.63
N ASP A 251 -30.25 -14.78 -13.71
CA ASP A 251 -30.30 -16.23 -13.76
C ASP A 251 -28.88 -16.84 -13.64
N PRO A 252 -28.65 -17.89 -12.82
CA PRO A 252 -27.32 -18.45 -12.60
C PRO A 252 -26.62 -18.99 -13.85
N GLU A 253 -27.35 -19.58 -14.80
CA GLU A 253 -26.75 -20.10 -16.03
C GLU A 253 -26.32 -18.95 -16.95
N THR A 254 -27.16 -17.91 -17.03
CA THR A 254 -26.87 -16.68 -17.77
C THR A 254 -25.66 -15.96 -17.16
N LEU A 255 -25.62 -15.82 -15.84
CA LEU A 255 -24.49 -15.23 -15.11
C LEU A 255 -23.18 -15.94 -15.43
N ARG A 256 -23.18 -17.27 -15.36
CA ARG A 256 -21.99 -18.08 -15.66
C ARG A 256 -21.54 -17.88 -17.10
N ALA A 257 -22.46 -17.94 -18.07
CA ALA A 257 -22.14 -17.78 -19.49
C ALA A 257 -21.53 -16.40 -19.77
N GLU A 258 -22.20 -15.32 -19.34
CA GLU A 258 -21.74 -13.95 -19.55
C GLU A 258 -20.41 -13.67 -18.85
N ALA A 259 -20.21 -14.18 -17.63
CA ALA A 259 -18.96 -13.99 -16.90
C ALA A 259 -17.77 -14.65 -17.60
N LEU A 260 -17.97 -15.85 -18.18
CA LEU A 260 -16.93 -16.56 -18.93
C LEU A 260 -16.63 -15.89 -20.27
N GLU A 261 -17.65 -15.40 -20.96
CA GLU A 261 -17.48 -14.61 -22.19
C GLU A 261 -16.68 -13.34 -21.90
N TRP A 262 -17.04 -12.61 -20.84
CA TRP A 262 -16.31 -11.42 -20.40
C TRP A 262 -14.83 -11.70 -20.12
N ALA A 263 -14.54 -12.75 -19.35
CA ALA A 263 -13.16 -13.14 -19.04
C ALA A 263 -12.36 -13.52 -20.30
N THR A 264 -13.01 -14.18 -21.25
CA THR A 264 -12.40 -14.57 -22.53
C THR A 264 -12.06 -13.33 -23.37
N THR A 265 -12.99 -12.39 -23.48
CA THR A 265 -12.77 -11.10 -24.18
C THR A 265 -11.66 -10.27 -23.53
N ARG A 266 -11.53 -10.32 -22.20
CA ARG A 266 -10.43 -9.67 -21.45
C ARG A 266 -9.11 -10.45 -21.48
N GLY A 267 -9.09 -11.67 -22.00
CA GLY A 267 -7.92 -12.55 -22.06
C GLY A 267 -7.36 -12.95 -20.69
N SER A 268 -8.14 -12.81 -19.60
CA SER A 268 -7.66 -13.12 -18.25
C SER A 268 -8.79 -13.37 -17.26
N ARG A 269 -8.47 -14.13 -16.20
CA ARG A 269 -9.33 -14.37 -15.04
C ARG A 269 -8.63 -13.84 -13.80
N SER A 270 -9.30 -12.96 -13.07
CA SER A 270 -8.82 -12.38 -11.81
C SER A 270 -9.96 -11.72 -11.06
N GLY A 271 -9.75 -11.43 -9.78
CA GLY A 271 -10.70 -10.65 -8.98
C GLY A 271 -11.01 -9.27 -9.59
N ARG A 272 -10.02 -8.62 -10.21
CA ARG A 272 -10.23 -7.36 -10.95
C ARG A 272 -11.19 -7.55 -12.13
N VAL A 273 -11.03 -8.62 -12.90
CA VAL A 273 -11.91 -8.91 -14.06
C VAL A 273 -13.32 -9.24 -13.58
N ALA A 274 -13.45 -10.02 -12.49
CA ALA A 274 -14.73 -10.33 -11.87
C ALA A 274 -15.46 -9.06 -11.37
N TRP A 275 -14.73 -8.13 -10.76
CA TRP A 275 -15.28 -6.85 -10.33
C TRP A 275 -15.72 -5.97 -11.50
N GLN A 276 -14.95 -5.93 -12.59
CA GLN A 276 -15.32 -5.18 -13.80
C GLN A 276 -16.56 -5.75 -14.47
N PHE A 277 -16.68 -7.08 -14.54
CA PHE A 277 -17.89 -7.74 -15.01
C PHE A 277 -19.10 -7.42 -14.12
N THR A 278 -18.92 -7.44 -12.80
CA THR A 278 -19.98 -7.09 -11.84
C THR A 278 -20.45 -5.64 -12.02
N GLN A 279 -19.53 -4.71 -12.25
CA GLN A 279 -19.87 -3.31 -12.55
C GLN A 279 -20.68 -3.16 -13.83
N ASP A 280 -20.27 -3.84 -14.90
CA ASP A 280 -21.02 -3.84 -16.17
C ASP A 280 -22.43 -4.41 -15.97
N LEU A 281 -22.53 -5.57 -15.31
CA LEU A 281 -23.81 -6.21 -15.00
C LEU A 281 -24.72 -5.30 -14.17
N ALA A 282 -24.19 -4.69 -13.10
CA ALA A 282 -24.95 -3.76 -12.28
C ALA A 282 -25.44 -2.54 -13.08
N GLY A 283 -24.60 -2.01 -13.96
CA GLY A 283 -24.94 -0.93 -14.88
C GLY A 283 -26.10 -1.31 -15.82
N ARG A 284 -26.03 -2.50 -16.45
CA ARG A 284 -27.12 -3.03 -17.30
C ARG A 284 -28.43 -3.25 -16.53
N LEU A 285 -28.35 -3.60 -15.24
CA LEU A 285 -29.50 -3.81 -14.36
C LEU A 285 -30.02 -2.51 -13.70
N GLY A 286 -29.37 -1.36 -13.94
CA GLY A 286 -29.74 -0.08 -13.32
C GLY A 286 -29.57 -0.08 -11.79
N LYS A 287 -28.61 -0.85 -11.26
CA LYS A 287 -28.32 -0.98 -9.82
C LYS A 287 -27.05 -0.23 -9.45
N SER A 288 -27.09 0.49 -8.34
CA SER A 288 -25.88 1.01 -7.69
C SER A 288 -25.18 -0.11 -6.91
N LEU A 289 -23.86 -0.12 -6.96
CA LEU A 289 -23.05 -1.00 -6.12
C LEU A 289 -22.96 -0.41 -4.71
N LYS A 290 -22.89 -1.30 -3.72
CA LYS A 290 -22.71 -0.94 -2.32
C LYS A 290 -21.25 -0.53 -2.08
N ASP A 291 -21.05 0.45 -1.21
CA ASP A 291 -19.73 0.91 -0.75
C ASP A 291 -19.05 -0.11 0.17
#